data_AF-A0A354V2X4-F1
#
_entry.id   AF-A0A354V2X4-F1
#
_cell.length_a   1.000
_cell.length_b   1.000
_cell.length_c   1.000
_cell.angle_alpha   90.00
_cell.angle_beta   90.00
_cell.angle_gamma   90.00
#
_symmetry.space_group_name_H-M   'P 1'
#
loop_
_entity.id
_entity.type
_entity.pdbx_description
1 polymer ?
#
loop_
_entity_poly.entity_id
_entity_poly.type
_entity_poly.pdbx_seq_one_letter_code
_entity_poly.pdbx_strand_id
1 'polypeptide(L)'
;MRLSAGSSSRLGASWDGRGTNFALFSANAQKVELCLFDGQGRRELERVELPERTEDVWHGYLNDVSPGQLYGYRVHGPYEPERGHRFNPNKLLLDPYARRLAGRLVWSDAHFGYRTGSAREDLSFDRRDNARGMPKAVVVDETFNWGRREIRPNIPWEDTIIYEAHVKGLTQKREDVPPNLRGTYGGL
;
A
#
# COMPACT_ATOMS: atom_id res chain seq x y z
N MET A 1 -13.28 -18.34 0.94
CA MET A 1 -11.97 -17.88 1.42
C MET A 1 -11.41 -18.83 2.44
N ARG A 2 -10.32 -19.53 2.11
CA ARG A 2 -9.57 -20.38 3.06
C ARG A 2 -8.30 -19.63 3.47
N LEU A 3 -8.19 -19.34 4.77
CA LEU A 3 -7.01 -18.73 5.37
C LEU A 3 -6.04 -19.82 5.85
N SER A 4 -4.76 -19.64 5.59
CA SER A 4 -3.68 -20.47 6.13
C SER A 4 -2.52 -19.60 6.63
N ALA A 5 -1.53 -20.24 7.26
CA ALA A 5 -0.38 -19.57 7.86
C ALA A 5 0.38 -18.63 6.91
N GLY A 6 0.52 -18.99 5.63
CA GLY A 6 1.38 -18.25 4.71
C GLY A 6 2.85 -18.25 5.12
N SER A 7 3.59 -17.19 4.78
CA SER A 7 5.02 -17.03 5.05
C SER A 7 5.39 -15.60 5.40
N SER A 8 6.33 -15.44 6.34
CA SER A 8 6.96 -14.17 6.71
C SER A 8 8.08 -13.71 5.76
N SER A 9 8.52 -14.56 4.84
CA SER A 9 9.77 -14.37 4.09
C SER A 9 9.77 -13.19 3.11
N ARG A 10 8.61 -12.82 2.57
CA ARG A 10 8.47 -11.71 1.62
C ARG A 10 7.39 -10.76 2.09
N LEU A 11 7.81 -9.54 2.43
CA LEU A 11 6.93 -8.48 2.92
C LEU A 11 5.99 -7.96 1.82
N GLY A 12 4.81 -7.51 2.24
CA GLY A 12 3.72 -7.05 1.38
C GLY A 12 2.80 -8.17 0.89
N ALA A 13 1.96 -7.84 -0.10
CA ALA A 13 1.11 -8.81 -0.79
C ALA A 13 1.85 -9.46 -1.97
N SER A 14 1.96 -10.78 -1.99
CA SER A 14 2.65 -11.54 -3.05
C SER A 14 1.73 -12.62 -3.61
N TRP A 15 1.35 -12.46 -4.88
CA TRP A 15 0.52 -13.43 -5.60
C TRP A 15 1.40 -14.49 -6.28
N ASP A 16 1.01 -15.75 -6.19
CA ASP A 16 1.80 -16.91 -6.66
C ASP A 16 1.13 -17.72 -7.79
N GLY A 17 0.02 -17.23 -8.35
CA GLY A 17 -0.78 -17.95 -9.33
C GLY A 17 -2.00 -18.67 -8.73
N ARG A 18 -2.00 -18.94 -7.43
CA ARG A 18 -3.05 -19.70 -6.73
C ARG A 18 -3.74 -18.94 -5.61
N GLY A 19 -3.11 -17.89 -5.12
CA GLY A 19 -3.59 -17.06 -4.02
C GLY A 19 -2.58 -15.97 -3.70
N THR A 20 -2.81 -15.25 -2.62
CA THR A 20 -1.95 -14.14 -2.19
C THR A 20 -1.47 -14.36 -0.76
N ASN A 21 -0.15 -14.33 -0.58
CA ASN A 21 0.50 -14.23 0.72
C ASN A 21 0.56 -12.76 1.16
N PHE A 22 0.16 -12.47 2.39
CA PHE A 22 0.29 -11.16 3.01
C PHE A 22 1.28 -11.24 4.16
N ALA A 23 2.23 -10.32 4.21
CA ALA A 23 3.17 -10.21 5.33
C ALA A 23 3.42 -8.74 5.70
N LEU A 24 3.25 -8.40 6.98
CA LEU A 24 3.39 -7.05 7.52
C LEU A 24 4.29 -7.05 8.75
N PHE A 25 5.37 -6.28 8.70
CA PHE A 25 6.19 -6.04 9.88
C PHE A 25 5.46 -5.14 10.89
N SER A 26 5.36 -5.58 12.14
CA SER A 26 4.96 -4.75 13.28
C SER A 26 5.36 -5.40 14.61
N ALA A 27 6.47 -4.94 15.19
CA ALA A 27 7.00 -5.46 16.45
C ALA A 27 6.06 -5.23 17.66
N ASN A 28 5.36 -4.09 17.67
CA ASN A 28 4.55 -3.64 18.80
C ASN A 28 3.03 -3.85 18.60
N ALA A 29 2.60 -4.39 17.46
CA ALA A 29 1.20 -4.73 17.25
C ALA A 29 0.79 -5.88 18.18
N GLN A 30 -0.45 -5.81 18.64
CA GLN A 30 -1.11 -6.89 19.37
C GLN A 30 -2.05 -7.71 18.47
N LYS A 31 -2.49 -7.13 17.36
CA LYS A 31 -3.28 -7.79 16.32
C LYS A 31 -3.16 -7.03 15.00
N VAL A 32 -3.12 -7.75 13.89
CA VAL A 32 -3.18 -7.18 12.54
C VAL A 32 -4.38 -7.74 11.80
N GLU A 33 -5.22 -6.85 11.27
CA GLU A 33 -6.38 -7.20 10.47
C GLU A 33 -6.17 -6.73 9.01
N LEU A 34 -6.17 -7.68 8.08
CA LEU A 34 -6.24 -7.44 6.64
C LEU A 34 -7.69 -7.08 6.26
N CYS A 35 -7.89 -5.92 5.66
CA CYS A 35 -9.19 -5.44 5.21
C CYS A 35 -9.27 -5.53 3.68
N LEU A 36 -10.18 -6.35 3.16
CA LEU A 36 -10.43 -6.51 1.73
C LEU A 36 -11.59 -5.62 1.29
N PHE A 37 -11.47 -4.99 0.12
CA PHE A 37 -12.46 -4.05 -0.41
C PHE A 37 -13.03 -4.52 -1.74
N ASP A 38 -14.19 -3.97 -2.11
CA ASP A 38 -14.74 -4.11 -3.46
C ASP A 38 -13.81 -3.50 -4.52
N GLY A 39 -14.06 -3.81 -5.80
CA GLY A 39 -13.25 -3.30 -6.90
C GLY A 39 -13.27 -1.77 -7.08
N GLN A 40 -14.17 -1.07 -6.37
CA GLN A 40 -14.24 0.40 -6.35
C GLN A 40 -13.56 1.01 -5.12
N GLY A 41 -13.11 0.19 -4.18
CA GLY A 41 -12.49 0.60 -2.92
C GLY A 41 -13.44 1.30 -1.94
N ARG A 42 -14.76 1.18 -2.15
CA ARG A 42 -15.80 1.92 -1.40
C ARG A 42 -16.33 1.14 -0.21
N ARG A 43 -16.51 -0.17 -0.34
CA ARG A 43 -17.03 -1.05 0.71
C ARG A 43 -15.97 -2.04 1.15
N GLU A 44 -15.74 -2.11 2.45
CA GLU A 44 -14.99 -3.21 3.09
C GLU A 44 -15.85 -4.48 2.96
N LEU A 45 -15.34 -5.48 2.26
CA LEU A 45 -16.02 -6.76 2.02
C LEU A 45 -15.78 -7.73 3.17
N GLU A 46 -14.54 -7.76 3.65
CA GLU A 46 -14.10 -8.74 4.62
C GLU A 46 -12.94 -8.17 5.43
N ARG A 47 -12.87 -8.60 6.69
CA ARG A 47 -11.77 -8.31 7.58
C ARG A 47 -11.24 -9.62 8.14
N VAL A 48 -9.97 -9.90 7.89
CA VAL A 48 -9.30 -11.15 8.22
C VAL A 48 -8.17 -10.85 9.20
N GLU A 49 -8.21 -11.45 10.38
CA GLU A 49 -7.08 -11.42 11.30
C GLU A 49 -5.92 -12.25 10.73
N LEU A 50 -4.72 -11.68 10.67
CA LEU A 50 -3.54 -12.44 10.22
C LEU A 50 -3.19 -13.48 11.31
N PRO A 51 -3.19 -14.78 10.97
CA PRO A 51 -3.21 -15.86 11.95
C PRO A 51 -1.86 -16.10 12.63
N GLU A 52 -0.76 -15.77 11.95
CA GLU A 52 0.57 -16.14 12.39
C GLU A 52 1.47 -14.92 12.53
N ARG A 53 2.41 -15.01 13.48
CA ARG A 53 3.46 -14.04 13.69
C ARG A 53 4.79 -14.78 13.86
N THR A 54 5.67 -14.65 12.87
CA THR A 54 7.05 -15.13 12.96
C THR A 54 7.94 -13.93 13.23
N GLU A 55 8.63 -13.93 14.38
CA GLU A 55 9.36 -12.76 14.90
C GLU A 55 8.44 -11.53 14.98
N ASP A 56 8.76 -10.45 14.27
CA ASP A 56 7.97 -9.23 14.22
C ASP A 56 7.14 -9.09 12.93
N VAL A 57 6.97 -10.17 12.18
CA VAL A 57 6.21 -10.20 10.92
C VAL A 57 4.91 -10.98 11.10
N TRP A 58 3.80 -10.28 10.89
CA TRP A 58 2.45 -10.86 10.84
C TRP A 58 2.16 -11.36 9.44
N HIS A 59 1.66 -12.58 9.28
CA HIS A 59 1.43 -13.14 7.95
C HIS A 59 0.24 -14.09 7.87
N GLY A 60 -0.25 -14.26 6.65
CA GLY A 60 -1.35 -15.16 6.29
C GLY A 60 -1.47 -15.33 4.78
N TYR A 61 -2.06 -16.42 4.34
CA TYR A 61 -2.28 -16.70 2.91
C TYR A 61 -3.76 -16.92 2.60
N LEU A 62 -4.21 -16.31 1.51
CA LEU A 62 -5.59 -16.37 1.03
C LEU A 62 -5.64 -16.93 -0.39
N ASN A 63 -6.24 -18.12 -0.56
CA ASN A 63 -6.33 -18.81 -1.85
C ASN A 63 -7.21 -18.09 -2.88
N ASP A 64 -8.20 -17.31 -2.45
CA ASP A 64 -9.18 -16.71 -3.37
C ASP A 64 -8.85 -15.26 -3.75
N VAL A 65 -7.67 -14.77 -3.33
CA VAL A 65 -7.24 -13.39 -3.60
C VAL A 65 -6.29 -13.35 -4.78
N SER A 66 -6.70 -12.60 -5.80
CA SER A 66 -6.00 -12.46 -7.09
C SER A 66 -5.58 -10.99 -7.34
N PRO A 67 -4.71 -10.75 -8.35
CA PRO A 67 -4.34 -9.40 -8.76
C PRO A 67 -5.57 -8.52 -9.06
N GLY A 68 -5.48 -7.26 -8.64
CA GLY A 68 -6.59 -6.31 -8.66
C GLY A 68 -7.38 -6.21 -7.37
N GLN A 69 -7.23 -7.17 -6.43
CA GLN A 69 -7.84 -7.07 -5.10
C GLN A 69 -7.34 -5.83 -4.37
N LEU A 70 -8.29 -5.01 -3.91
CA LEU A 70 -8.00 -3.83 -3.11
C LEU A 70 -7.97 -4.19 -1.63
N TYR A 71 -6.96 -3.71 -0.91
CA TYR A 71 -6.78 -4.02 0.51
C TYR A 71 -6.16 -2.87 1.31
N GLY A 72 -6.19 -3.01 2.63
CA GLY A 72 -5.43 -2.21 3.59
C GLY A 72 -5.34 -2.95 4.92
N TYR A 73 -4.71 -2.33 5.93
CA TYR A 73 -4.54 -2.93 7.25
C TYR A 73 -5.21 -2.09 8.35
N ARG A 74 -5.71 -2.76 9.38
CA ARG A 74 -6.01 -2.17 10.68
C ARG A 74 -5.10 -2.82 11.71
N VAL A 75 -4.33 -2.02 12.42
CA VAL A 75 -3.32 -2.52 13.35
C VAL A 75 -3.71 -2.10 14.77
N HIS A 76 -3.81 -3.09 15.65
CA HIS A 76 -4.17 -2.92 17.05
C HIS A 76 -2.91 -2.96 17.90
N GLY A 77 -2.93 -2.22 19.01
CA GLY A 77 -1.84 -2.14 19.95
C GLY A 77 -2.08 -1.02 20.97
N PRO A 78 -1.08 -0.71 21.82
CA PRO A 78 -1.21 0.34 22.82
C PRO A 78 -1.39 1.74 22.19
N TYR A 79 -2.26 2.55 22.78
CA TYR A 79 -2.30 3.99 22.51
C TYR A 79 -1.79 4.71 23.75
N GLU A 80 -0.47 4.90 23.78
CA GLU A 80 0.28 5.61 24.82
C GLU A 80 1.16 6.67 24.11
N PRO A 81 0.57 7.78 23.63
CA PRO A 81 1.27 8.79 22.84
C PRO A 81 2.53 9.34 23.50
N GLU A 82 2.53 9.45 24.83
CA GLU A 82 3.64 9.90 25.68
C GLU A 82 4.84 8.94 25.62
N ARG A 83 4.61 7.67 25.28
CA ARG A 83 5.63 6.63 25.08
C ARG A 83 5.87 6.33 23.60
N GLY A 84 5.26 7.10 22.70
CA GLY A 84 5.36 6.95 21.25
C GLY A 84 4.42 5.89 20.65
N HIS A 85 3.66 5.14 21.45
CA HIS A 85 2.72 4.15 20.95
C HIS A 85 1.43 4.83 20.47
N ARG A 86 1.13 4.73 19.17
CA ARG A 86 0.00 5.44 18.53
C ARG A 86 -0.89 4.52 17.71
N PHE A 87 -1.08 3.28 18.17
CA PHE A 87 -1.93 2.31 17.48
C PHE A 87 -3.40 2.77 17.52
N ASN A 88 -4.02 2.88 16.34
CA ASN A 88 -5.42 3.24 16.22
C ASN A 88 -6.08 2.40 15.12
N PRO A 89 -6.77 1.29 15.46
CA PRO A 89 -7.37 0.39 14.49
C PRO A 89 -8.55 1.03 13.74
N ASN A 90 -9.04 2.21 14.15
CA ASN A 90 -10.04 2.96 13.39
C ASN A 90 -9.45 3.56 12.11
N LYS A 91 -8.12 3.66 12.01
CA LYS A 91 -7.43 4.18 10.83
C LYS A 91 -7.01 3.02 9.94
N LEU A 92 -7.58 2.96 8.74
CA LEU A 92 -7.10 2.11 7.67
C LEU A 92 -5.72 2.61 7.25
N LEU A 93 -4.75 1.69 7.26
CA LEU A 93 -3.37 1.92 6.89
C LEU A 93 -3.10 1.31 5.51
N LEU A 94 -2.18 1.94 4.77
CA LEU A 94 -1.61 1.34 3.58
C LEU A 94 -0.57 0.29 3.98
N ASP A 95 -0.46 -0.73 3.15
CA ASP A 95 0.69 -1.64 3.22
C ASP A 95 1.96 -0.85 2.84
N PRO A 96 2.97 -0.76 3.73
CA PRO A 96 4.22 -0.07 3.42
C PRO A 96 4.99 -0.74 2.26
N TYR A 97 4.65 -1.97 1.91
CA TYR A 97 5.22 -2.73 0.79
C TYR A 97 4.28 -2.81 -0.42
N ALA A 98 3.21 -2.00 -0.46
CA ALA A 98 2.30 -1.95 -1.60
C ALA A 98 3.05 -1.56 -2.89
N ARG A 99 2.95 -2.39 -3.93
CA ARG A 99 3.53 -2.12 -5.25
C ARG A 99 2.67 -1.20 -6.12
N ARG A 100 1.40 -1.04 -5.76
CA ARG A 100 0.44 -0.17 -6.42
C ARG A 100 -0.60 0.33 -5.42
N LEU A 101 -0.97 1.60 -5.58
CA LEU A 101 -2.07 2.23 -4.85
C LEU A 101 -3.23 2.52 -5.82
N ALA A 102 -4.46 2.41 -5.33
CA ALA A 102 -5.68 2.74 -6.05
C ALA A 102 -6.50 3.80 -5.30
N GLY A 103 -7.09 4.70 -6.07
CA GLY A 103 -7.87 5.82 -5.55
C GLY A 103 -7.03 7.06 -5.24
N ARG A 104 -7.73 8.14 -4.87
CA ARG A 104 -7.12 9.38 -4.39
C ARG A 104 -7.44 9.55 -2.92
N LEU A 105 -6.52 10.18 -2.19
CA LEU A 105 -6.79 10.61 -0.82
C LEU A 105 -7.89 11.68 -0.86
N VAL A 106 -9.04 11.38 -0.25
CA VAL A 106 -10.08 12.38 0.03
C VAL A 106 -9.87 12.85 1.44
N TRP A 107 -9.15 13.97 1.58
CA TRP A 107 -8.72 14.48 2.87
C TRP A 107 -9.92 14.76 3.80
N SER A 108 -9.77 14.39 5.07
CA SER A 108 -10.65 14.73 6.19
C SER A 108 -9.89 14.57 7.51
N ASP A 109 -10.39 15.20 8.57
CA ASP A 109 -9.85 15.03 9.93
C ASP A 109 -9.89 13.58 10.43
N ALA A 110 -10.71 12.71 9.81
CA ALA A 110 -10.76 11.30 10.16
C ALA A 110 -9.42 10.58 9.92
N HIS A 111 -8.53 11.12 9.08
CA HIS A 111 -7.20 10.54 8.88
C HIS A 111 -6.27 10.70 10.09
N PHE A 112 -6.54 11.65 10.99
CA PHE A 112 -5.76 11.78 12.21
C PHE A 112 -6.12 10.70 13.23
N GLY A 113 -5.10 10.13 13.88
CA GLY A 113 -5.24 9.21 15.02
C GLY A 113 -5.81 9.86 16.28
N TYR A 114 -5.75 11.19 16.34
CA TYR A 114 -6.19 12.05 17.44
C TYR A 114 -7.26 13.03 16.95
N ARG A 115 -8.00 13.63 17.88
CA ARG A 115 -9.09 14.56 17.56
C ARG A 115 -8.50 15.96 17.30
N THR A 116 -8.62 16.42 16.06
CA THR A 116 -8.31 17.81 15.69
C THR A 116 -9.10 18.79 16.56
N GLY A 117 -8.43 19.84 17.06
CA GLY A 117 -9.03 20.83 17.97
C GLY A 117 -9.30 20.37 19.40
N SER A 118 -8.89 19.15 19.78
CA SER A 118 -8.91 18.72 21.18
C SER A 118 -7.95 19.54 22.03
N ALA A 119 -8.36 19.93 23.24
CA ALA A 119 -7.47 20.55 24.23
C ALA A 119 -6.30 19.64 24.65
N ARG A 120 -6.44 18.32 24.46
CA ARG A 120 -5.36 17.33 24.64
C ARG A 120 -4.52 17.10 23.38
N GLU A 121 -4.75 17.87 22.31
CA GLU A 121 -4.02 17.80 21.04
C GLU A 121 -3.85 16.35 20.54
N ASP A 122 -2.62 15.95 20.24
CA ASP A 122 -2.23 14.64 19.71
C ASP A 122 -2.21 13.51 20.76
N LEU A 123 -2.41 13.84 22.04
CA LEU A 123 -2.64 12.86 23.12
C LEU A 123 -4.08 12.33 23.12
N SER A 124 -4.98 13.00 22.42
CA SER A 124 -6.37 12.55 22.29
C SER A 124 -6.50 11.33 21.37
N PHE A 125 -7.62 10.61 21.45
CA PHE A 125 -7.90 9.44 20.62
C PHE A 125 -9.14 9.66 19.75
N ASP A 126 -8.96 9.54 18.43
CA ASP A 126 -10.04 9.67 17.45
C ASP A 126 -10.56 8.31 17.00
N ARG A 127 -11.88 8.10 17.11
CA ARG A 127 -12.56 6.84 16.79
C ARG A 127 -13.20 6.81 15.40
N ARG A 128 -13.11 7.88 14.62
CA ARG A 128 -13.71 7.94 13.28
C ARG A 128 -12.94 7.04 12.32
N ASP A 129 -13.68 6.32 11.48
CA ASP A 129 -13.09 5.53 10.40
C ASP A 129 -12.64 6.43 9.25
N ASN A 130 -11.44 6.19 8.71
CA ASN A 130 -10.89 6.94 7.58
C ASN A 130 -10.99 6.19 6.24
N ALA A 131 -11.49 4.94 6.24
CA ALA A 131 -11.40 4.04 5.09
C ALA A 131 -12.05 4.60 3.82
N ARG A 132 -13.11 5.41 3.95
CA ARG A 132 -13.80 6.04 2.81
C ARG A 132 -12.91 7.02 2.03
N GLY A 133 -12.03 7.74 2.72
CA GLY A 133 -11.14 8.74 2.12
C GLY A 133 -9.73 8.21 1.85
N MET A 134 -9.37 7.04 2.38
CA MET A 134 -8.04 6.47 2.25
C MET A 134 -7.88 5.71 0.91
N PRO A 135 -6.78 5.90 0.17
CA PRO A 135 -6.42 5.01 -0.93
C PRO A 135 -6.29 3.57 -0.46
N LYS A 136 -6.36 2.61 -1.39
CA LYS A 136 -6.18 1.18 -1.10
C LYS A 136 -4.89 0.69 -1.72
N ALA A 137 -4.21 -0.24 -1.06
CA ALA A 137 -3.18 -1.04 -1.70
C ALA A 137 -3.83 -2.01 -2.69
N VAL A 138 -3.07 -2.42 -3.72
CA VAL A 138 -3.55 -3.31 -4.76
C VAL A 138 -2.63 -4.52 -4.82
N VAL A 139 -3.20 -5.73 -4.78
CA VAL A 139 -2.47 -6.94 -5.14
C VAL A 139 -2.13 -6.87 -6.63
N VAL A 140 -0.86 -7.03 -6.98
CA VAL A 140 -0.40 -6.98 -8.37
C VAL A 140 0.22 -8.30 -8.79
N ASP A 141 0.06 -8.61 -10.07
CA ASP A 141 0.96 -9.54 -10.74
C ASP A 141 2.25 -8.79 -11.09
N GLU A 142 3.38 -9.33 -10.67
CA GLU A 142 4.70 -8.76 -10.94
C GLU A 142 5.34 -9.33 -12.21
N THR A 143 4.71 -10.32 -12.84
CA THR A 143 5.23 -10.88 -14.07
C THR A 143 5.16 -9.86 -15.20
N PHE A 144 6.30 -9.61 -15.83
CA PHE A 144 6.41 -8.77 -17.02
C PHE A 144 7.42 -9.39 -17.97
N ASN A 145 7.02 -9.56 -19.24
CA ASN A 145 7.88 -10.11 -20.27
C ASN A 145 8.71 -9.01 -20.92
N TRP A 146 9.95 -8.85 -20.46
CA TRP A 146 10.93 -7.91 -21.03
C TRP A 146 11.46 -8.32 -22.42
N GLY A 147 11.00 -9.43 -22.99
CA GLY A 147 11.50 -9.97 -24.26
C GLY A 147 12.82 -10.72 -24.11
N ARG A 148 13.44 -11.09 -25.25
CA ARG A 148 14.60 -12.00 -25.30
C ARG A 148 15.92 -11.41 -24.77
N ARG A 149 16.02 -10.09 -24.52
CA ARG A 149 17.22 -9.47 -23.94
C ARG A 149 16.92 -8.06 -23.42
N GLU A 150 17.04 -7.86 -22.11
CA GLU A 150 17.15 -6.51 -21.53
C GLU A 150 18.55 -5.97 -21.89
N ILE A 151 18.65 -5.03 -22.84
CA ILE A 151 19.92 -4.45 -23.24
C ILE A 151 20.20 -3.28 -22.29
N ARG A 152 21.10 -3.51 -21.32
CA ARG A 152 21.59 -2.44 -20.44
C ARG A 152 22.73 -1.68 -21.15
N PRO A 153 22.59 -0.37 -21.40
CA PRO A 153 23.63 0.39 -22.11
C PRO A 153 24.99 0.43 -21.42
N ASN A 154 25.03 0.35 -20.07
CA ASN A 154 26.25 0.33 -19.25
C ASN A 154 27.29 1.39 -19.65
N ILE A 155 26.82 2.64 -19.87
CA ILE A 155 27.68 3.76 -20.27
C ILE A 155 28.73 4.01 -19.18
N PRO A 156 30.03 4.08 -19.50
CA PRO A 156 31.08 4.44 -18.55
C PRO A 156 30.80 5.80 -17.90
N TRP A 157 31.26 5.99 -16.67
CA TRP A 157 30.99 7.22 -15.92
C TRP A 157 31.64 8.44 -16.59
N GLU A 158 32.83 8.27 -17.18
CA GLU A 158 33.54 9.29 -17.94
C GLU A 158 32.78 9.76 -19.20
N ASP A 159 31.92 8.91 -19.75
CA ASP A 159 31.10 9.18 -20.94
C ASP A 159 29.65 9.57 -20.58
N THR A 160 29.32 9.62 -19.29
CA THR A 160 27.94 9.84 -18.83
C THR A 160 27.55 11.31 -18.85
N ILE A 161 26.43 11.62 -19.50
CA ILE A 161 25.74 12.92 -19.43
C ILE A 161 24.36 12.70 -18.80
N ILE A 162 24.10 13.31 -17.64
CA ILE A 162 22.83 13.20 -16.93
C ILE A 162 21.86 14.27 -17.43
N TYR A 163 20.64 13.85 -17.80
CA TYR A 163 19.54 14.74 -18.13
C TYR A 163 18.43 14.61 -17.08
N GLU A 164 18.33 15.59 -16.18
CA GLU A 164 17.25 15.66 -15.19
C GLU A 164 15.95 16.17 -15.85
N ALA A 165 14.87 15.43 -15.70
CA ALA A 165 13.57 15.80 -16.25
C ALA A 165 12.41 15.42 -15.33
N HIS A 166 11.39 16.28 -15.29
CA HIS A 166 10.13 15.97 -14.63
C HIS A 166 9.21 15.20 -15.59
N VAL A 167 8.81 13.96 -15.25
CA VAL A 167 7.93 13.09 -16.07
C VAL A 167 6.78 13.85 -16.72
N LYS A 168 5.98 14.56 -15.90
CA LYS A 168 4.88 15.40 -16.40
C LYS A 168 5.37 16.56 -17.27
N GLY A 169 6.24 17.41 -16.72
CA GLY A 169 6.68 18.65 -17.37
C GLY A 169 7.31 18.44 -18.75
N LEU A 170 8.06 17.34 -18.93
CA LEU A 170 8.83 17.07 -20.15
C LEU A 170 7.95 16.98 -21.41
N THR A 171 6.73 16.45 -21.29
CA THR A 171 5.88 16.15 -22.46
C THR A 171 4.47 16.74 -22.37
N GLN A 172 4.09 17.39 -21.25
CA GLN A 172 2.72 17.90 -21.05
C GLN A 172 2.24 18.88 -22.13
N LYS A 173 3.16 19.68 -22.69
CA LYS A 173 2.86 20.73 -23.69
C LYS A 173 3.37 20.39 -25.10
N ARG A 174 3.89 19.18 -25.29
CA ARG A 174 4.40 18.72 -26.58
C ARG A 174 3.27 18.33 -27.51
N GLU A 175 3.12 19.04 -28.62
CA GLU A 175 2.05 18.79 -29.59
C GLU A 175 2.27 17.50 -30.39
N ASP A 176 3.52 17.08 -30.53
CA ASP A 176 3.95 15.86 -31.20
C ASP A 176 3.68 14.57 -30.41
N VAL A 177 3.35 14.68 -29.11
CA VAL A 177 2.93 13.54 -28.28
C VAL A 177 1.40 13.42 -28.28
N PRO A 178 0.82 12.21 -28.45
CA PRO A 178 -0.63 12.01 -28.38
C PRO A 178 -1.24 12.60 -27.10
N PRO A 179 -2.37 13.33 -27.17
CA PRO A 179 -2.93 14.07 -26.03
C PRO A 179 -3.12 13.24 -24.75
N ASN A 180 -3.47 11.96 -24.86
CA ASN A 180 -3.69 11.03 -23.74
C ASN A 180 -2.39 10.50 -23.10
N LEU A 181 -1.24 10.66 -23.74
CA LEU A 181 0.07 10.21 -23.24
C LEU A 181 0.93 11.36 -22.68
N ARG A 182 0.57 12.62 -22.99
CA ARG A 182 1.30 13.81 -22.53
C ARG A 182 1.43 13.83 -21.00
N GLY A 183 2.67 14.00 -20.53
CA GLY A 183 3.01 14.08 -19.12
C GLY A 183 2.87 12.75 -18.36
N THR A 184 2.90 11.62 -19.05
CA THR A 184 2.84 10.26 -18.48
C THR A 184 4.11 9.47 -18.83
N TYR A 185 4.36 8.35 -18.14
CA TYR A 185 5.48 7.46 -18.47
C TYR A 185 5.44 6.92 -19.90
N GLY A 186 4.26 6.68 -20.47
CA GLY A 186 4.12 6.20 -21.85
C GLY A 186 4.30 7.28 -22.92
N GLY A 187 4.41 8.56 -22.51
CA GLY A 187 4.70 9.66 -23.42
C GLY A 187 6.16 10.12 -23.40
N LEU A 188 6.99 9.55 -22.51
CA LEU A 188 8.45 9.71 -22.50
C LEU A 188 9.08 8.79 -23.54
#